data_AF-A0A1I7JH00-F1
#
_entry.id   AF-A0A1I7JH00-F1
#
_cell.length_a   1.000
_cell.length_b   1.000
_cell.length_c   1.000
_cell.angle_alpha   90.00
_cell.angle_beta   90.00
_cell.angle_gamma   90.00
#
_symmetry.space_group_name_H-M   'P 1'
#
loop_
_entity.id
_entity.type
_entity.pdbx_description
1 polymer ?
#
loop_
_entity_poly.entity_id
_entity_poly.type
_entity_poly.pdbx_seq_one_letter_code
_entity_poly.pdbx_strand_id
1 'polypeptide(L)' 'MDDIQERIKELKSKIQFYEEQLAEDEGDLYEEYEIELVEAINELQKLEKGNE' A
#
# COMPACT_ATOMS: atom_id res chain seq x y z
N MET A 1 -13.64 15.28 4.91
CA MET A 1 -13.04 15.19 3.55
C MET A 1 -11.52 15.06 3.65
N ASP A 2 -10.90 15.65 4.68
CA ASP A 2 -9.45 15.49 4.96
C ASP A 2 -9.04 14.05 5.31
N ASP A 3 -9.88 13.27 5.99
CA ASP A 3 -9.53 11.92 6.46
C ASP A 3 -9.27 10.93 5.31
N ILE A 4 -9.99 11.05 4.19
CA ILE A 4 -9.81 10.18 3.02
C ILE A 4 -8.51 10.53 2.30
N GLN A 5 -8.20 11.82 2.17
CA GLN A 5 -6.97 12.27 1.53
C GLN A 5 -5.74 11.92 2.38
N GLU A 6 -5.84 12.04 3.70
CA GLU A 6 -4.80 11.60 4.64
C GLU A 6 -4.59 10.08 4.52
N ARG A 7 -5.67 9.29 4.51
CA ARG A 7 -5.58 7.83 4.34
C ARG A 7 -4.97 7.41 3.01
N ILE A 8 -5.34 8.08 1.91
CA ILE A 8 -4.73 7.85 0.60
C ILE A 8 -3.24 8.13 0.64
N LYS A 9 -2.81 9.20 1.31
CA LYS A 9 -1.39 9.54 1.45
C LYS A 9 -0.64 8.47 2.26
N GLU A 10 -1.22 7.99 3.35
CA GLU A 10 -0.65 6.89 4.15
C GLU A 10 -0.47 5.62 3.32
N LEU A 11 -1.51 5.22 2.58
CA LEU A 11 -1.47 4.02 1.73
C LEU A 11 -0.40 4.13 0.66
N LYS A 12 -0.26 5.30 0.03
CA LYS A 12 0.81 5.54 -0.96
C LYS A 12 2.20 5.42 -0.35
N SER A 13 2.42 5.96 0.86
CA SER A 13 3.68 5.79 1.57
C SER A 13 3.97 4.32 1.93
N LYS A 14 2.95 3.57 2.36
CA LYS A 14 3.08 2.13 2.68
C LYS A 14 3.42 1.30 1.44
N ILE A 15 2.72 1.55 0.33
CA ILE A 15 2.97 0.88 -0.95
C ILE A 15 4.42 1.08 -1.36
N GLN A 16 4.89 2.33 -1.36
CA GLN A 16 6.29 2.64 -1.68
C GLN A 16 7.27 1.89 -0.77
N PHE A 17 7.00 1.86 0.54
CA PHE A 17 7.84 1.12 1.49
C PHE A 17 7.92 -0.37 1.13
N TYR A 18 6.79 -1.04 0.90
CA TYR A 18 6.80 -2.46 0.55
C TYR A 18 7.42 -2.73 -0.82
N GLU A 19 7.21 -1.87 -1.81
CA GLU A 19 7.90 -1.96 -3.11
C GLU A 19 9.43 -1.86 -2.96
N GLU A 20 9.92 -0.94 -2.11
CA GLU A 20 11.35 -0.81 -1.79
C GLU A 20 11.88 -2.06 -1.07
N GLN A 21 11.15 -2.59 -0.08
CA GLN A 21 11.58 -3.80 0.64
C GLN A 21 11.60 -5.04 -0.27
N LEU A 22 10.60 -5.22 -1.14
CA LEU A 22 10.54 -6.34 -2.09
C LEU A 22 11.62 -6.22 -3.18
N ALA A 23 12.05 -5.00 -3.53
CA ALA A 23 13.12 -4.77 -4.49
C ALA A 23 14.53 -5.05 -3.90
N GLU A 24 14.68 -4.99 -2.58
CA GLU A 24 15.97 -5.14 -1.87
C GLU A 24 16.36 -6.60 -1.52
N ASP A 25 15.66 -7.61 -2.08
CA ASP A 25 15.92 -9.09 -2.05
C ASP A 25 14.88 -9.92 -1.25
N GLU A 26 14.68 -11.18 -1.65
CA GLU A 26 13.70 -12.15 -1.10
C GLU A 26 14.12 -12.65 0.30
N GLY A 27 14.09 -11.76 1.30
CA GLY A 27 14.32 -12.11 2.70
C GLY A 27 13.14 -12.88 3.32
N ASP A 28 13.30 -13.32 4.57
CA ASP A 28 12.27 -14.06 5.31
C ASP A 28 10.91 -13.34 5.41
N LEU A 29 10.89 -12.03 5.19
CA LEU A 29 9.70 -11.17 5.22
C LEU A 29 9.11 -10.88 3.83
N TYR A 30 9.67 -11.45 2.75
CA TYR A 30 9.21 -11.16 1.38
C TYR A 30 7.73 -11.48 1.19
N GLU A 31 7.30 -12.68 1.59
CA GLU A 31 5.89 -13.10 1.47
C GLU A 31 4.96 -12.19 2.31
N GLU A 32 5.39 -11.76 3.49
CA GLU A 32 4.63 -10.83 4.33
C GLU A 32 4.49 -9.46 3.67
N TYR A 33 5.57 -8.92 3.09
CA TYR A 33 5.53 -7.64 2.37
C TYR A 33 4.72 -7.71 1.08
N GLU A 34 4.71 -8.84 0.37
CA GLU A 34 3.86 -9.03 -0.80
C GLU A 34 2.38 -9.00 -0.42
N ILE A 35 1.99 -9.68 0.65
CA ILE A 35 0.61 -9.69 1.16
C ILE A 35 0.18 -8.27 1.54
N GLU A 36 0.96 -7.58 2.37
CA GLU A 36 0.65 -6.23 2.84
C GLU A 36 0.59 -5.20 1.69
N LEU A 37 1.46 -5.35 0.68
CA LEU A 37 1.44 -4.52 -0.53
C LEU A 37 0.12 -4.69 -1.30
N VAL A 38 -0.30 -5.94 -1.51
CA VAL A 38 -1.56 -6.24 -2.22
C VAL A 38 -2.76 -5.69 -1.44
N GLU A 39 -2.78 -5.82 -0.12
CA GLU A 39 -3.84 -5.26 0.72
C GLU A 39 -3.89 -3.73 0.65
N ALA A 40 -2.73 -3.06 0.73
CA ALA A 40 -2.65 -1.59 0.64
C ALA A 40 -3.11 -1.07 -0.73
N ILE A 41 -2.74 -1.73 -1.83
CA ILE A 41 -3.22 -1.39 -3.18
C ILE A 41 -4.73 -1.57 -3.30
N ASN A 42 -5.26 -2.69 -2.79
CA ASN A 42 -6.69 -2.96 -2.83
C ASN A 42 -7.50 -1.92 -2.04
N GLU A 43 -7.00 -1.50 -0.86
CA GLU A 43 -7.63 -0.43 -0.08
C GLU A 43 -7.58 0.91 -0.83
N LEU A 44 -6.42 1.26 -1.40
CA LEU A 44 -6.26 2.49 -2.18
C LEU A 44 -7.24 2.54 -3.37
N GLN A 45 -7.35 1.45 -4.12
CA GLN A 45 -8.28 1.36 -5.25
C GLN A 45 -9.75 1.49 -4.82
N LYS A 46 -10.12 0.96 -3.64
CA LYS A 46 -11.48 1.13 -3.11
C LYS A 46 -11.76 2.58 -2.75
N LEU A 47 -10.80 3.28 -2.15
CA LEU A 47 -10.93 4.69 -1.78
C LEU A 47 -10.95 5.62 -3.01
N GLU A 48 -10.17 5.31 -4.04
CA GLU A 48 -10.17 6.08 -5.28
C GLU A 48 -11.47 5.85 -6.11
N LYS A 49 -11.96 4.61 -6.20
CA LYS A 49 -13.23 4.29 -6.88
C LYS A 49 -14.49 4.74 -6.13
N GLY A 50 -14.44 4.78 -4.79
CA GLY A 50 -15.53 5.27 -3.96
C GLY A 50 -15.68 6.79 -3.95
N ASN A 51 -14.78 7.51 -4.64
CA ASN A 51 -14.77 8.96 -4.81
C ASN A 51 -15.12 9.41 -6.24
N GLU A 52 -15.43 8.49 -7.17
CA GLU A 52 -16.01 8.79 -8.50
C GLU A 52 -17.54 8.89 -8.42
#